data_AF-A0A067QSD4-F1
#
_entry.id   AF-A0A067QSD4-F1
#
_cell.length_a   1.000
_cell.length_b   1.000
_cell.length_c   1.000
_cell.angle_alpha   90.00
_cell.angle_beta   90.00
_cell.angle_gamma   90.00
#
_symmetry.space_group_name_H-M   'P 1'
#
loop_
_entity.id
_entity.type
_entity.pdbx_description
1 polymer ?
#
loop_
_entity_poly.entity_id
_entity_poly.type
_entity_poly.pdbx_seq_one_letter_code
_entity_poly.pdbx_strand_id
1 'polypeptide(L)'
;MEVSQTSLELEATSAVFREGKLRLRCLATIFTLYRRSEELQITEDTPQLAPVMGPTAPHSLDFGRRSESSVELIVFLSMALLLVLHAR
;
A
#
# COMPACT_ATOMS: atom_id res chain seq x y z
N MET A 1 -18.71 22.45 19.38
CA MET A 1 -18.56 21.98 17.99
C MET A 1 -18.94 20.52 18.00
N GLU A 2 -20.06 20.16 17.38
CA GLU A 2 -20.60 18.79 17.43
C GLU A 2 -20.04 18.00 16.23
N VAL A 3 -19.44 16.85 16.49
CA VAL A 3 -18.86 15.98 15.46
C VAL A 3 -19.77 14.77 15.32
N SER A 4 -20.34 14.58 14.13
CA SER A 4 -21.10 13.38 13.79
C SER A 4 -20.15 12.35 13.19
N GLN A 5 -20.12 11.16 13.76
CA GLN A 5 -19.40 10.01 13.22
C GLN A 5 -20.40 9.03 12.63
N THR A 6 -20.15 8.60 11.38
CA THR A 6 -20.94 7.58 10.70
C THR A 6 -20.03 6.40 10.36
N SER A 7 -20.54 5.19 10.58
CA SER A 7 -19.87 3.95 10.16
C SER A 7 -20.58 3.37 8.95
N LEU A 8 -19.81 2.74 8.07
CA LEU A 8 -20.27 2.06 6.87
C LEU A 8 -19.62 0.69 6.85
N GLU A 9 -20.44 -0.36 6.80
CA GLU A 9 -20.00 -1.74 6.64
C GLU A 9 -20.54 -2.27 5.31
N LEU A 10 -19.65 -2.91 4.55
CA LEU A 10 -19.93 -3.44 3.22
C LEU A 10 -19.38 -4.86 3.15
N GLU A 11 -20.15 -5.77 2.55
CA GLU A 11 -19.64 -7.10 2.24
C GLU A 11 -18.65 -7.01 1.07
N ALA A 12 -17.45 -7.54 1.28
CA ALA A 12 -16.40 -7.58 0.27
C ALA A 12 -16.75 -8.63 -0.80
N THR A 13 -17.48 -8.20 -1.83
CA THR A 13 -17.84 -9.02 -2.99
C THR A 13 -17.14 -8.51 -4.24
N SER A 14 -16.94 -9.41 -5.21
CA SER A 14 -16.35 -9.06 -6.52
C SER A 14 -17.16 -8.03 -7.31
N ALA A 15 -18.46 -7.88 -6.99
CA ALA A 15 -19.30 -6.83 -7.56
C ALA A 15 -18.94 -5.43 -7.03
N VAL A 16 -18.47 -5.35 -5.78
CA VAL A 16 -18.05 -4.11 -5.10
C VAL A 16 -16.62 -3.75 -5.49
N PHE A 17 -15.72 -4.73 -5.55
CA PHE A 17 -14.33 -4.55 -5.99
C PHE A 17 -14.19 -4.85 -7.48
N ARG A 18 -14.53 -3.86 -8.33
CA ARG A 18 -14.31 -3.99 -9.77
C ARG A 18 -12.82 -3.95 -10.07
N GLU A 19 -12.32 -5.00 -10.72
CA GLU A 19 -10.89 -5.15 -11.04
C GLU A 19 -10.00 -5.11 -9.78
N GLY A 20 -10.49 -5.63 -8.66
CA GLY A 20 -9.79 -5.63 -7.37
C GLY A 20 -9.68 -4.24 -6.74
N LYS A 21 -10.53 -3.27 -7.13
CA LYS A 21 -10.51 -1.90 -6.62
C LYS A 21 -11.90 -1.43 -6.25
N LEU A 22 -11.98 -0.70 -5.14
CA LEU A 22 -13.16 0.01 -4.68
C LEU A 22 -12.81 1.49 -4.53
N ARG A 23 -13.67 2.37 -5.06
CA ARG A 23 -13.48 3.82 -4.95
C ARG A 23 -14.58 4.41 -4.06
N LEU A 24 -14.19 4.90 -2.89
CA LEU A 24 -15.09 5.52 -1.91
C LEU A 24 -14.99 7.03 -2.01
N ARG A 25 -16.13 7.71 -2.10
CA ARG A 25 -16.21 9.17 -2.06
C ARG A 25 -17.10 9.62 -0.92
N CYS A 26 -16.51 10.35 0.03
CA CYS A 26 -17.27 11.06 1.05
C CYS A 26 -17.62 12.45 0.53
N LEU A 27 -18.88 12.86 0.70
CA LEU A 27 -19.37 14.16 0.25
C LEU A 27 -20.14 14.84 1.38
N ALA A 28 -19.60 15.95 1.87
CA ALA A 28 -20.25 16.82 2.84
C ALA A 28 -20.86 18.02 2.12
N THR A 29 -22.17 18.23 2.31
CA THR A 29 -22.89 19.35 1.71
C THR A 29 -23.76 20.06 2.72
N ILE A 30 -23.76 21.39 2.67
CA ILE A 30 -24.73 22.25 3.34
C ILE A 30 -25.43 23.07 2.27
N PHE A 31 -26.56 22.57 1.77
CA PHE A 31 -27.36 23.21 0.72
C PHE A 31 -26.49 23.67 -0.47
N THR A 32 -26.53 24.95 -0.83
CA THR A 32 -25.68 25.57 -1.86
C THR A 32 -24.44 26.27 -1.30
N LEU A 33 -24.28 26.31 0.03
CA LEU A 33 -23.28 27.15 0.71
C LEU A 33 -21.95 26.46 0.91
N TYR A 34 -21.96 25.13 1.07
CA TYR A 34 -20.74 24.38 1.33
C TYR A 34 -20.81 23.03 0.65
N ARG A 35 -19.71 22.67 -0.02
CA ARG A 35 -19.50 21.34 -0.59
C ARG A 35 -18.04 20.98 -0.45
N ARG A 36 -17.77 19.85 0.21
CA ARG A 36 -16.45 19.25 0.28
C ARG A 36 -16.57 17.77 -0.04
N SER A 37 -15.61 17.24 -0.78
CA SER A 37 -15.52 15.79 -0.97
C SER A 37 -14.10 15.30 -0.81
N GLU A 38 -13.98 14.08 -0.33
CA GLU A 38 -12.74 13.32 -0.22
C GLU A 38 -12.94 11.97 -0.89
N GLU A 39 -11.88 11.44 -1.48
CA GLU A 39 -11.92 10.19 -2.24
C GLU A 39 -10.77 9.27 -1.83
N LEU A 40 -11.09 7.99 -1.64
CA LEU A 40 -10.16 6.95 -1.24
C LEU A 40 -10.32 5.75 -2.16
N GLN A 41 -9.20 5.23 -2.65
CA GLN A 41 -9.18 3.96 -3.37
C GLN A 41 -8.71 2.85 -2.43
N ILE A 42 -9.53 1.81 -2.30
CA ILE A 42 -9.23 0.60 -1.55
C ILE A 42 -8.92 -0.50 -2.56
N THR A 43 -7.87 -1.25 -2.32
CA THR A 43 -7.50 -2.42 -3.12
C THR A 43 -8.01 -3.68 -2.43
N GLU A 44 -8.57 -4.61 -3.19
CA GLU A 44 -8.97 -5.92 -2.70
C GLU A 44 -7.74 -6.69 -2.22
N ASP A 45 -7.87 -7.38 -1.09
CA ASP A 45 -6.81 -8.24 -0.59
C ASP A 45 -6.78 -9.53 -1.43
N THR A 46 -5.83 -9.61 -2.35
CA THR A 46 -5.65 -10.79 -3.19
C THR A 46 -4.74 -11.79 -2.49
N PRO A 47 -5.13 -13.07 -2.35
CA PRO A 47 -4.26 -14.07 -1.74
C PRO A 47 -2.96 -14.18 -2.53
N GLN A 48 -1.84 -13.93 -1.86
CA GLN A 48 -0.53 -14.17 -2.48
C GLN A 48 -0.28 -15.65 -2.54
N LEU A 49 0.17 -16.14 -3.71
CA LEU A 49 0.58 -17.52 -3.85
C LEU A 49 1.81 -17.73 -2.96
N ALA A 50 1.67 -18.54 -1.91
CA ALA A 50 2.81 -18.90 -1.09
C ALA A 50 3.88 -19.57 -1.98
N PRO A 51 5.16 -19.27 -1.80
CA PRO A 51 6.22 -20.01 -2.47
C PRO A 51 6.06 -21.50 -2.14
N VAL A 52 5.80 -22.31 -3.15
CA VAL A 52 5.77 -23.77 -2.98
C VAL A 52 7.23 -24.20 -2.80
N MET A 53 7.65 -24.45 -1.56
CA MET A 53 8.87 -25.20 -1.30
C MET A 53 8.64 -26.66 -1.72
N GLY A 54 8.70 -26.91 -3.04
CA GLY A 54 8.93 -28.25 -3.55
C GLY A 54 10.39 -28.64 -3.28
N PRO A 55 10.72 -29.94 -3.22
CA PRO A 55 12.10 -30.38 -3.17
C PRO A 55 12.81 -29.91 -4.44
N THR A 56 13.56 -28.81 -4.34
CA THR A 56 14.49 -28.37 -5.38
C THR A 56 15.50 -29.50 -5.57
N ALA A 57 15.58 -30.06 -6.77
CA ALA A 57 16.65 -30.98 -7.12
C ALA A 57 18.01 -30.34 -6.74
N PRO A 58 19.06 -31.13 -6.43
CA PRO A 58 20.37 -30.60 -6.09
C PRO A 58 21.00 -30.00 -7.35
N HIS A 59 20.60 -28.78 -7.69
CA HIS A 59 21.28 -27.98 -8.69
C HIS A 59 22.55 -27.48 -8.03
N SER A 60 23.67 -27.96 -8.54
CA SER A 60 25.02 -27.49 -8.24
C SER A 60 25.05 -25.97 -8.11
N LEU A 61 25.51 -25.52 -6.94
CA LEU A 61 25.70 -24.14 -6.57
C LEU A 61 26.56 -23.41 -7.61
N ASP A 62 25.91 -22.69 -8.51
CA ASP A 62 26.46 -21.47 -9.10
C ASP A 62 25.34 -20.43 -9.11
N PHE A 63 24.90 -20.06 -7.91
CA PHE A 63 24.00 -18.95 -7.71
C PHE A 63 24.81 -17.67 -7.92
N GLY A 64 24.58 -17.05 -9.07
CA GLY A 64 25.03 -15.69 -9.36
C GLY A 64 24.75 -14.78 -8.17
N ARG A 65 25.81 -14.18 -7.68
CA ARG A 65 25.87 -13.25 -6.55
C ARG A 65 25.01 -12.02 -6.86
N ARG A 66 23.69 -12.11 -6.67
CA ARG A 66 22.79 -10.96 -6.72
C ARG A 66 23.04 -10.15 -5.45
N SER A 67 23.78 -9.06 -5.62
CA SER A 67 24.25 -8.16 -4.56
C SER A 67 23.07 -7.44 -3.88
N GLU A 68 22.39 -8.11 -2.95
CA GLU A 68 21.42 -7.48 -2.03
C GLU A 68 22.10 -6.49 -1.07
N SER A 69 23.41 -6.64 -0.82
CA SER A 69 24.18 -5.70 0.02
C SER A 69 24.29 -4.30 -0.56
N SER A 70 24.14 -4.13 -1.88
CA SER A 70 24.27 -2.82 -2.53
C SER A 70 23.05 -1.93 -2.30
N VAL A 71 21.84 -2.48 -2.22
CA VAL A 71 20.62 -1.68 -2.01
C VAL A 71 20.49 -1.21 -0.57
N GLU A 72 20.85 -2.04 0.42
CA GLU A 72 20.85 -1.62 1.82
C GLU A 72 21.80 -0.42 2.05
N LEU A 73 23.03 -0.49 1.52
CA LEU A 73 24.01 0.58 1.67
C LEU A 73 23.54 1.90 1.06
N ILE A 74 22.86 1.84 -0.10
CA ILE A 74 22.29 3.02 -0.76
C ILE A 74 21.20 3.66 0.11
N VAL A 75 20.31 2.85 0.70
CA VAL A 75 19.25 3.36 1.58
C VAL A 75 19.85 4.02 2.81
N PHE A 76 20.82 3.37 3.48
CA PHE A 76 21.50 3.94 4.65
C PHE A 76 22.20 5.28 4.33
N LEU A 77 22.92 5.36 3.22
CA LEU A 77 23.62 6.58 2.80
C LEU A 77 22.64 7.71 2.46
N SER A 78 21.52 7.40 1.79
CA SER A 78 20.48 8.39 1.49
C SER A 78 19.83 8.96 2.75
N MET A 79 19.58 8.11 3.75
CA MET A 79 18.91 8.50 4.97
C MET A 79 19.83 9.34 5.87
N ALA A 80 21.13 9.00 5.93
CA ALA A 80 22.14 9.79 6.61
C ALA A 80 22.32 11.18 5.98
N LEU A 81 22.30 11.29 4.64
CA LEU A 81 22.43 12.57 3.94
C LEU A 81 21.24 13.51 4.25
N LEU A 82 20.03 12.96 4.27
CA LEU A 82 18.81 13.72 4.61
C LEU A 82 18.87 14.27 6.04
N LEU A 83 19.36 13.46 7.00
CA LEU A 83 19.53 13.92 8.38
C LEU A 83 20.53 15.08 8.50
N VAL A 84 21.67 15.00 7.80
CA VAL A 84 22.70 16.05 7.84
C VAL A 84 22.21 17.34 7.19
N LEU A 85 21.44 17.24 6.11
CA LEU A 85 20.85 18.42 5.44
C LEU A 85 19.76 19.09 6.26
N HIS A 86 19.00 18.33 7.06
CA HIS A 86 17.89 18.84 7.86
C HIS A 86 18.31 19.30 9.27
N ALA A 87 19.53 18.93 9.71
CA ALA A 87 20.12 19.36 10.97
C ALA A 87 21.01 20.61 10.85
N ARG A 88 21.02 21.26 9.68
CA ARG A 88 21.80 22.45 9.35
C ARG A 88 20.90 23.66 9.15
#